data_AF-A0A953DHT2-F1
#
_entry.id   AF-A0A953DHT2-F1
#
_cell.length_a   1.000
_cell.length_b   1.000
_cell.length_c   1.000
_cell.angle_alpha   90.00
_cell.angle_beta   90.00
_cell.angle_gamma   90.00
#
_symmetry.space_group_name_H-M   'P 1'
#
loop_
_entity.id
_entity.type
_entity.pdbx_description
1 polymer ?
#
loop_
_entity_poly.entity_id
_entity_poly.type
_entity_poly.pdbx_seq_one_letter_code
_entity_poly.pdbx_strand_id
1 'polypeptide(L)'
;DFALLKQGKSIEESLDAVAKHHPVFGNPEDISHGQGDDRPLPEELKDRINIYVEKQGLGNSEFKKKIDSTSTFNALVRQEIRNGNI
;
A
#
# COMPACT_ATOMS: atom_id res chain seq x y z
N ASP A 1 -10.50 -1.13 12.43
CA ASP A 1 -10.46 0.33 12.58
C ASP A 1 -11.63 1.02 11.89
N PHE A 2 -12.63 1.47 12.67
CA PHE A 2 -13.80 2.22 12.20
C PHE A 2 -13.67 3.74 12.41
N ALA A 3 -12.47 4.23 12.74
CA ALA A 3 -12.27 5.61 13.20
C ALA A 3 -12.38 6.68 12.11
N LEU A 4 -12.27 6.32 10.82
CA LEU A 4 -12.24 7.29 9.70
C LEU A 4 -13.63 7.68 9.17
N LEU A 5 -14.65 6.84 9.37
CA LEU A 5 -16.04 7.12 8.91
C LEU A 5 -16.70 8.31 9.63
N LYS A 6 -16.13 8.78 10.76
CA LYS A 6 -16.67 9.90 11.54
C LYS A 6 -16.30 11.29 11.02
N GLN A 7 -15.41 11.42 10.02
CA GLN A 7 -14.92 12.72 9.53
C GLN A 7 -15.65 13.31 8.32
N GLY A 8 -16.69 12.65 7.79
CA GLY A 8 -17.46 13.19 6.66
C GLY A 8 -16.73 13.22 5.32
N LYS A 9 -15.60 12.51 5.21
CA LYS A 9 -14.95 12.21 3.93
C LYS A 9 -15.75 11.17 3.16
N SER A 10 -15.74 11.24 1.84
CA SER A 10 -16.39 10.22 1.02
C SER A 10 -15.70 8.86 1.25
N ILE A 11 -16.40 7.77 0.94
CA ILE A 11 -15.82 6.42 1.03
C ILE A 11 -14.57 6.33 0.14
N GLU A 12 -14.59 6.97 -1.03
CA GLU A 12 -13.44 7.05 -1.96
C GLU A 12 -12.24 7.76 -1.34
N GLU A 13 -12.42 8.95 -0.75
CA GLU A 13 -11.32 9.67 -0.09
C GLU A 13 -10.72 8.87 1.09
N SER A 14 -11.54 8.03 1.72
CA SER A 14 -11.11 7.14 2.79
C SER A 14 -10.32 5.96 2.26
N LEU A 15 -10.71 5.41 1.11
CA LEU A 15 -10.02 4.31 0.44
C LEU A 15 -8.66 4.76 -0.10
N ASP A 16 -8.58 5.94 -0.71
CA ASP A 16 -7.32 6.51 -1.21
C ASP A 16 -6.31 6.75 -0.08
N ALA A 17 -6.79 7.28 1.05
CA ALA A 17 -5.95 7.49 2.23
C ALA A 17 -5.41 6.16 2.79
N VAL A 18 -6.21 5.09 2.76
CA VAL A 18 -5.79 3.75 3.18
C VAL A 18 -4.78 3.18 2.19
N ALA A 19 -5.07 3.22 0.87
CA ALA A 19 -4.20 2.69 -0.18
C ALA A 19 -2.85 3.42 -0.27
N LYS A 20 -2.80 4.70 0.13
CA LYS A 20 -1.56 5.47 0.18
C LYS A 20 -0.56 4.91 1.19
N HIS A 21 -1.03 4.47 2.37
CA HIS A 21 -0.17 4.11 3.50
C HIS A 21 -0.20 2.64 3.90
N HIS A 22 -1.12 1.86 3.34
CA HIS A 22 -1.27 0.44 3.66
C HIS A 22 -1.38 -0.40 2.38
N PRO A 23 -0.76 -1.60 2.35
CA PRO A 23 -0.95 -2.52 1.25
C PRO A 23 -2.41 -3.00 1.20
N VAL A 24 -2.95 -3.04 -0.01
CA VAL A 24 -4.29 -3.57 -0.29
C VAL A 24 -4.13 -4.89 -1.03
N PHE A 25 -4.68 -5.95 -0.45
CA PHE A 25 -4.61 -7.32 -0.97
C PHE A 25 -5.90 -7.70 -1.69
N GLY A 26 -5.80 -8.58 -2.68
CA GLY A 26 -6.93 -9.06 -3.47
C GLY A 26 -6.51 -9.68 -4.80
N ASN A 27 -7.44 -9.73 -5.75
CA ASN A 27 -7.16 -10.24 -7.10
C ASN A 27 -6.29 -9.21 -7.88
N PRO A 28 -5.09 -9.58 -8.36
CA PRO A 28 -4.22 -8.66 -9.11
C PRO A 28 -4.77 -8.22 -10.47
N GLU A 29 -5.76 -8.93 -11.00
CA GLU A 29 -6.49 -8.55 -12.21
C GLU A 29 -7.71 -7.67 -11.92
N ASP A 30 -8.01 -7.40 -10.65
CA ASP A 30 -9.06 -6.47 -10.27
C ASP A 30 -8.63 -5.03 -10.57
N ILE A 31 -9.41 -4.38 -11.44
CA ILE A 31 -9.21 -2.99 -11.87
C ILE A 31 -10.16 -2.02 -11.17
N SER A 32 -11.06 -2.51 -10.32
CA SER A 32 -12.06 -1.66 -9.64
C SER A 32 -11.45 -0.80 -8.52
N HIS A 33 -10.24 -1.15 -8.05
CA HIS A 33 -9.57 -0.51 -6.92
C HIS A 33 -8.24 0.16 -7.30
N GLY A 34 -7.88 0.19 -8.60
CA GLY A 34 -6.63 0.77 -9.09
C GLY A 34 -6.23 0.26 -10.47
N GLN A 35 -5.26 0.93 -11.11
CA GLN A 35 -4.69 0.50 -12.39
C GLN A 35 -3.19 0.28 -12.29
N GLY A 36 -2.65 -0.56 -13.18
CA GLY A 36 -1.22 -0.85 -13.25
C GLY A 36 -0.65 -1.30 -11.90
N ASP A 37 0.28 -0.49 -11.37
CA ASP A 37 0.98 -0.79 -10.12
C ASP A 37 0.12 -0.60 -8.85
N ASP A 38 -1.00 0.12 -8.96
CA ASP A 38 -1.93 0.36 -7.84
C ASP A 38 -2.92 -0.79 -7.62
N ARG A 39 -2.98 -1.76 -8.55
CA ARG A 39 -3.85 -2.93 -8.42
C ARG A 39 -3.57 -3.72 -7.15
N PRO A 40 -4.57 -4.43 -6.59
CA PRO A 40 -4.41 -5.25 -5.41
C PRO A 40 -3.21 -6.21 -5.52
N LEU A 41 -2.55 -6.41 -4.38
CA LEU A 41 -1.44 -7.35 -4.26
C LEU A 41 -1.99 -8.77 -4.01
N PRO A 42 -1.36 -9.82 -4.56
CA PRO A 42 -1.68 -11.19 -4.19
C PRO A 42 -1.47 -11.43 -2.69
N GLU A 43 -2.38 -12.18 -2.05
CA GLU A 43 -2.30 -12.53 -0.62
C GLU A 43 -1.02 -13.31 -0.29
N GLU A 44 -0.47 -14.05 -1.25
CA GLU A 44 0.77 -14.82 -1.10
C GLU A 44 2.00 -13.94 -0.81
N LEU A 45 1.93 -12.64 -1.11
CA LEU A 45 3.03 -11.70 -0.83
C LEU A 45 3.02 -11.14 0.59
N LYS A 46 1.94 -11.36 1.36
CA LYS A 46 1.70 -10.69 2.63
C LYS A 46 2.86 -10.85 3.62
N ASP A 47 3.38 -12.05 3.79
CA ASP A 47 4.49 -12.31 4.72
C ASP A 47 5.79 -11.63 4.28
N ARG A 48 6.11 -11.67 2.98
CA ARG A 48 7.31 -11.00 2.43
C ARG A 48 7.22 -9.48 2.60
N ILE A 49 6.04 -8.91 2.37
CA ILE A 49 5.77 -7.48 2.56
C ILE A 49 5.89 -7.11 4.03
N ASN A 50 5.31 -7.90 4.95
CA ASN A 50 5.39 -7.65 6.38
C ASN A 50 6.85 -7.61 6.85
N ILE A 51 7.66 -8.60 6.47
CA ILE A 51 9.09 -8.64 6.78
C ILE A 51 9.82 -7.41 6.21
N TYR A 52 9.52 -7.01 4.98
CA TYR A 52 10.12 -5.82 4.36
C TYR A 52 9.78 -4.55 5.14
N VAL A 53 8.52 -4.36 5.53
CA VAL A 53 8.04 -3.19 6.28
C VAL A 53 8.66 -3.14 7.67
N GLU A 54 8.71 -4.28 8.37
CA GLU A 54 9.35 -4.39 9.69
C GLU A 54 10.82 -3.98 9.63
N LYS A 55 11.54 -4.40 8.57
CA LYS A 55 12.95 -4.02 8.34
C LYS A 55 13.18 -2.53 8.13
N GLN A 56 12.16 -1.77 7.71
CA GLN A 56 12.29 -0.31 7.57
C GLN A 56 12.34 0.39 8.93
N GLY A 57 11.78 -0.23 9.97
CA GLY A 57 11.73 0.32 11.32
C GLY A 57 10.60 1.35 11.52
N LEU A 58 10.07 1.36 12.75
CA LEU A 58 9.03 2.31 13.16
C LEU A 58 9.55 3.75 13.09
N GLY A 59 8.80 4.64 12.45
CA GLY A 59 9.12 6.07 12.38
C GLY A 59 10.24 6.44 11.39
N ASN A 60 10.67 5.52 10.53
CA ASN A 60 11.67 5.82 9.52
C ASN A 60 11.16 6.88 8.51
N SER A 61 11.76 8.07 8.58
CA SER A 61 11.37 9.21 7.73
C SER A 61 11.68 8.99 6.25
N GLU A 62 12.76 8.27 5.93
CA GLU A 62 13.11 7.96 4.54
C GLU A 62 12.12 6.98 3.93
N PHE A 63 11.69 5.98 4.70
CA PHE A 63 10.65 5.06 4.25
C PHE A 63 9.31 5.77 4.02
N LYS A 64 8.95 6.70 4.91
CA LYS A 64 7.76 7.54 4.72
C LYS A 64 7.85 8.37 3.43
N LYS A 65 8.98 9.04 3.18
CA LYS A 65 9.20 9.78 1.93
C LYS A 65 9.09 8.89 0.70
N LYS A 66 9.56 7.64 0.80
CA LYS A 66 9.48 6.65 -0.27
C LYS A 66 8.02 6.31 -0.61
N ILE A 67 7.18 6.04 0.40
CA ILE A 67 5.73 5.86 0.23
C ILE A 67 5.08 7.13 -0.35
N ASP A 68 5.48 8.31 0.14
CA ASP A 68 4.92 9.58 -0.32
C ASP A 68 5.25 9.86 -1.79
N SER A 69 6.38 9.34 -2.30
CA SER A 69 6.82 9.47 -3.69
C SER A 69 6.14 8.55 -4.70
N THR A 70 5.40 7.53 -4.25
CA THR A 70 4.63 6.61 -5.12
C THR A 70 3.15 6.98 -5.14
N SER A 71 2.38 6.46 -6.09
CA SER A 71 0.92 6.65 -6.11
C SER A 71 0.25 6.00 -4.89
N THR A 72 0.54 4.72 -4.65
CA THR A 72 0.04 3.93 -3.52
C THR A 72 1.15 3.16 -2.83
N PHE A 73 0.83 2.53 -1.71
CA PHE A 73 1.70 1.54 -1.07
C PHE A 73 1.92 0.32 -1.96
N ASN A 74 0.90 -0.11 -2.72
CA ASN A 74 1.02 -1.21 -3.68
C ASN A 74 2.06 -0.91 -4.77
N ALA A 75 2.08 0.33 -5.27
CA ALA A 75 3.08 0.75 -6.24
C ALA A 75 4.51 0.70 -5.68
N LEU A 76 4.70 1.13 -4.42
CA LEU A 76 5.98 0.97 -3.75
C LEU A 76 6.37 -0.50 -3.64
N VAL A 77 5.46 -1.37 -3.19
CA VAL A 77 5.74 -2.81 -3.06
C VAL A 77 6.18 -3.41 -4.41
N ARG A 78 5.48 -3.10 -5.51
CA ARG A 78 5.85 -3.59 -6.84
C ARG A 78 7.20 -3.06 -7.29
N GLN A 79 7.52 -1.80 -7.01
CA GLN A 79 8.84 -1.25 -7.26
C GLN A 79 9.93 -2.01 -6.48
N GLU A 80 9.68 -2.33 -5.22
CA GLU A 80 10.65 -3.03 -4.37
C GLU A 80 10.82 -4.51 -4.74
N ILE A 81 9.76 -5.16 -5.23
CA ILE A 81 9.85 -6.49 -5.85
C ILE A 81 10.74 -6.43 -7.10
N ARG A 82 10.55 -5.43 -7.98
CA ARG A 82 11.39 -5.24 -9.18
C ARG A 82 12.85 -4.96 -8.81
N ASN A 83 13.09 -4.29 -7.69
CA ASN A 83 14.42 -4.00 -7.16
C ASN A 83 15.06 -5.19 -6.43
N GLY A 84 14.31 -6.28 -6.16
CA GLY A 84 14.80 -7.45 -5.43
C GLY A 84 14.87 -7.27 -3.91
N ASN A 85 14.17 -6.28 -3.36
CA ASN A 85 14.15 -5.99 -1.91
C ASN A 85 13.04 -6.75 -1.17
N ILE A 86 12.04 -7.25 -1.90
CA ILE A 86 10.93 -8.09 -1.43
C ILE A 86 10.97 -9.40 -2.19
#